data_AF-A0A7J9NCB4-F1
#
_entry.id   AF-A0A7J9NCB4-F1
#
_cell.length_a   1.000
_cell.length_b   1.000
_cell.length_c   1.000
_cell.angle_alpha   90.00
_cell.angle_beta   90.00
_cell.angle_gamma   90.00
#
_symmetry.space_group_name_H-M   'P 1'
#
loop_
_entity.id
_entity.type
_entity.pdbx_description
1 polymer ?
#
loop_
_entity_poly.entity_id
_entity_poly.type
_entity_poly.pdbx_seq_one_letter_code
_entity_poly.pdbx_strand_id
1 'polypeptide(L)'
;MRVLISMRTRDLVWDPPPMGRIKFNVVGFVMNEIAACGGVLRDDKGVVSALFSGSCATRALEMAVLMAIKEVTKMVIELIRKENLFANFEGSLRRMPEVRIEVTNQGKNGMAKALAKVGLSRNTLFRAYW
;
A
#
# COMPACT_ATOMS: atom_id res chain seq x y z
N MET A 1 -7.35 -3.00 -14.38
CA MET A 1 -6.70 -3.34 -13.09
C MET A 1 -7.76 -3.45 -12.00
N ARG A 2 -7.62 -4.40 -11.06
CA ARG A 2 -8.39 -4.45 -9.80
C ARG A 2 -7.40 -4.42 -8.64
N VAL A 3 -7.69 -3.67 -7.58
CA VAL A 3 -6.84 -3.58 -6.38
C VAL A 3 -7.49 -4.39 -5.27
N LEU A 4 -6.77 -5.36 -4.71
CA LEU A 4 -7.12 -5.96 -3.43
C LEU A 4 -6.16 -5.45 -2.36
N ILE A 5 -6.64 -4.61 -1.45
CA ILE A 5 -6.08 -4.52 -0.11
C ILE A 5 -6.59 -5.78 0.61
N SER A 6 -5.89 -6.90 0.43
CA SER A 6 -6.39 -8.24 0.76
C SER A 6 -5.93 -8.73 2.12
N MET A 7 -6.89 -9.20 2.91
CA MET A 7 -6.71 -9.51 4.31
C MET A 7 -7.60 -10.71 4.69
N ARG A 8 -7.00 -11.92 4.70
CA ARG A 8 -7.66 -13.23 4.91
C ARG A 8 -6.82 -14.16 5.79
N THR A 9 -7.45 -15.18 6.39
CA THR A 9 -6.95 -16.01 7.48
C THR A 9 -6.47 -17.42 7.07
N ARG A 10 -5.16 -17.61 6.96
CA ARG A 10 -4.32 -18.80 7.31
C ARG A 10 -2.92 -18.70 6.67
N ASP A 11 -1.94 -19.35 7.29
CA ASP A 11 -0.54 -19.61 6.88
C ASP A 11 0.45 -18.45 6.71
N LEU A 12 1.71 -18.67 7.10
CA LEU A 12 2.81 -17.68 7.10
C LEU A 12 3.30 -17.26 5.69
N VAL A 13 2.77 -17.91 4.65
CA VAL A 13 3.15 -17.71 3.25
C VAL A 13 2.48 -16.44 2.69
N TRP A 14 3.17 -15.78 1.74
CA TRP A 14 2.57 -14.74 0.91
C TRP A 14 1.35 -15.31 0.17
N ASP A 15 0.23 -14.60 0.29
CA ASP A 15 -1.03 -14.94 -0.38
C ASP A 15 -1.17 -14.00 -1.58
N PRO A 16 -0.73 -14.39 -2.79
CA PRO A 16 -0.66 -13.51 -3.94
C PRO A 16 -2.04 -13.02 -4.39
N PRO A 17 -2.13 -11.84 -5.02
CA PRO A 17 -3.37 -11.42 -5.66
C PRO A 17 -3.78 -12.44 -6.75
N PRO A 18 -5.09 -12.68 -6.96
CA PRO A 18 -5.57 -13.35 -8.16
C PRO A 18 -5.05 -12.65 -9.43
N MET A 19 -4.85 -13.42 -10.50
CA MET A 19 -4.34 -12.91 -11.78
C MET A 19 -5.09 -11.66 -12.26
N GLY A 20 -4.33 -10.66 -12.75
CA GLY A 20 -4.87 -9.36 -13.17
C GLY A 20 -5.24 -8.40 -12.03
N ARG A 21 -4.81 -8.68 -10.79
CA ARG A 21 -5.00 -7.82 -9.62
C ARG A 21 -3.66 -7.48 -8.96
N ILE A 22 -3.60 -6.34 -8.28
CA ILE A 22 -2.45 -5.95 -7.44
C ILE A 22 -2.84 -6.00 -5.95
N LYS A 23 -1.86 -6.29 -5.09
CA LYS A 23 -2.04 -6.38 -3.64
C LYS A 23 -1.04 -5.49 -2.90
N PHE A 24 -1.56 -4.43 -2.30
CA PHE A 24 -0.82 -3.61 -1.34
C PHE A 24 -1.20 -4.03 0.08
N ASN A 25 -0.19 -4.35 0.88
CA ASN A 25 -0.32 -4.48 2.32
C ASN A 25 -0.01 -3.11 2.94
N VAL A 26 -0.89 -2.58 3.80
CA VAL A 26 -0.75 -1.27 4.46
C VAL A 26 -0.95 -1.37 5.95
N VAL A 27 -0.41 -0.42 6.72
CA VAL A 27 -0.67 -0.31 8.15
C VAL A 27 -0.50 1.14 8.63
N GLY A 28 -1.34 1.54 9.59
CA GLY A 28 -1.08 2.67 10.48
C GLY A 28 -0.46 2.17 11.79
N PHE A 29 0.42 2.95 12.38
CA PHE A 29 1.13 2.61 13.61
C PHE A 29 1.23 3.86 14.49
N VAL A 30 1.05 3.71 15.80
CA VAL A 30 1.21 4.79 16.78
C VAL A 30 2.15 4.33 17.87
N MET A 31 3.11 5.17 18.23
CA MET A 31 4.06 4.94 19.32
C MET A 31 4.53 6.28 19.87
N ASN A 32 4.56 6.44 21.19
CA ASN A 32 5.00 7.67 21.88
C ASN A 32 4.32 8.93 21.34
N GLU A 33 2.99 8.87 21.16
CA GLU A 33 2.15 9.93 20.57
C GLU A 33 2.46 10.31 19.11
N ILE A 34 3.43 9.67 18.46
CA ILE A 34 3.72 9.84 17.03
C ILE A 34 2.97 8.77 16.26
N ALA A 35 2.22 9.20 15.24
CA ALA A 35 1.57 8.31 14.30
C ALA A 35 2.36 8.24 12.99
N ALA A 36 2.38 7.07 12.36
CA ALA A 36 3.07 6.83 11.10
C ALA A 36 2.38 5.74 10.29
N CYS A 37 2.65 5.69 9.00
CA CYS A 37 2.12 4.70 8.09
C CYS A 37 3.21 4.09 7.22
N GLY A 38 2.93 2.89 6.73
CA GLY A 38 3.79 2.19 5.80
C GLY A 38 3.01 1.19 4.99
N GLY A 39 3.54 0.82 3.84
CA GLY A 39 2.93 -0.18 2.99
C GLY A 39 3.85 -0.68 1.89
N VAL A 40 3.49 -1.84 1.36
CA VAL A 40 4.31 -2.58 0.40
C VAL A 40 3.41 -3.25 -0.65
N LEU A 41 3.76 -3.07 -1.91
CA LEU A 41 3.28 -3.84 -3.06
C LEU A 41 4.24 -5.01 -3.28
N ARG A 42 3.67 -6.18 -3.50
CA ARG A 42 4.41 -7.36 -3.95
C ARG A 42 3.76 -7.98 -5.18
N ASP A 43 4.59 -8.62 -6.00
CA ASP A 43 4.15 -9.40 -7.15
C ASP A 43 3.52 -10.75 -6.73
N ASP A 44 3.21 -11.60 -7.71
CA ASP A 44 2.68 -12.95 -7.50
C ASP A 44 3.68 -13.89 -6.80
N LYS A 45 4.98 -13.63 -6.91
CA LYS A 45 6.07 -14.38 -6.25
C LYS A 45 6.39 -13.85 -4.84
N GLY A 46 5.85 -12.71 -4.46
CA GLY A 46 6.09 -12.07 -3.16
C GLY A 46 7.31 -11.14 -3.13
N VAL A 47 7.94 -10.87 -4.28
CA VAL A 47 9.02 -9.89 -4.45
C VAL A 47 8.43 -8.49 -4.32
N VAL A 48 9.18 -7.57 -3.70
CA VAL A 48 8.72 -6.19 -3.48
C VAL A 48 8.88 -5.37 -4.75
N SER A 49 7.77 -4.85 -5.29
CA SER A 49 7.75 -4.00 -6.49
C SER A 49 7.63 -2.51 -6.15
N ALA A 50 7.01 -2.17 -5.01
CA ALA A 50 6.96 -0.81 -4.51
C ALA A 50 6.76 -0.78 -2.99
N LEU A 51 7.20 0.29 -2.33
CA LEU A 51 6.94 0.51 -0.90
C LEU A 51 6.86 1.98 -0.54
N PHE A 52 6.29 2.28 0.62
CA PHE A 52 6.29 3.62 1.20
C PHE A 52 6.38 3.58 2.73
N SER A 53 6.81 4.70 3.30
CA SER A 53 6.99 4.93 4.74
C SER A 53 6.86 6.43 5.02
N GLY A 54 6.06 6.84 5.99
CA GLY A 54 5.91 8.26 6.34
C GLY A 54 5.25 8.49 7.70
N SER A 55 5.59 9.60 8.33
CA SER A 55 4.91 10.08 9.53
C SER A 55 3.52 10.65 9.19
N CYS A 56 2.68 10.75 10.20
CA CYS A 56 1.36 11.36 10.15
C CYS A 56 1.32 12.50 11.17
N ALA A 57 1.00 13.72 10.71
CA ALA A 57 0.98 14.91 11.58
C ALA A 57 -0.09 14.82 12.69
N THR A 58 -1.17 14.08 12.46
CA THR A 58 -2.20 13.78 13.45
C THR A 58 -1.83 12.54 14.24
N ARG A 59 -1.90 12.60 15.57
CA ARG A 59 -1.49 11.54 16.50
C ARG A 59 -2.41 10.30 16.57
N ALA A 60 -3.43 10.23 15.70
CA ALA A 60 -4.47 9.21 15.69
C ALA A 60 -4.15 8.03 14.76
N LEU A 61 -4.46 6.81 15.20
CA LEU A 61 -4.19 5.58 14.44
C LEU A 61 -5.05 5.51 13.16
N GLU A 62 -6.31 5.92 13.28
CA GLU A 62 -7.30 5.99 12.21
C GLU A 62 -6.81 6.88 11.08
N MET A 63 -6.24 8.03 11.42
CA MET A 63 -5.67 8.97 10.45
C MET A 63 -4.41 8.42 9.78
N ALA A 64 -3.56 7.68 10.51
CA ALA A 64 -2.43 6.99 9.91
C ALA A 64 -2.87 5.88 8.92
N VAL A 65 -3.92 5.12 9.24
CA VAL A 65 -4.52 4.13 8.33
C VAL A 65 -5.13 4.81 7.10
N LEU A 66 -5.90 5.88 7.28
CA LEU A 66 -6.47 6.66 6.17
C LEU A 66 -5.38 7.26 5.27
N MET A 67 -4.29 7.77 5.86
CA MET A 67 -3.12 8.22 5.11
C MET A 67 -2.48 7.08 4.33
N ALA A 68 -2.32 5.89 4.91
CA ALA A 68 -1.80 4.72 4.21
C ALA A 68 -2.65 4.34 2.97
N ILE A 69 -3.98 4.36 3.10
CA ILE A 69 -4.92 4.05 2.01
C ILE A 69 -4.89 5.12 0.92
N LYS A 70 -4.94 6.40 1.33
CA LYS A 70 -4.78 7.56 0.43
C LYS A 70 -3.48 7.48 -0.36
N GLU A 71 -2.42 7.01 0.29
CA GLU A 71 -1.09 6.95 -0.29
C GLU A 71 -0.95 5.83 -1.31
N VAL A 72 -1.41 4.61 -0.99
CA VAL A 72 -1.54 3.52 -1.98
C VAL A 72 -2.38 3.96 -3.17
N THR A 73 -3.50 4.66 -2.94
CA THR A 73 -4.37 5.14 -4.02
C THR A 73 -3.60 6.04 -5.00
N LYS A 74 -2.73 6.95 -4.50
CA LYS A 74 -1.86 7.76 -5.36
C LYS A 74 -0.83 6.89 -6.10
N MET A 75 -0.13 6.00 -5.40
CA MET A 75 0.88 5.13 -6.01
C MET A 75 0.28 4.28 -7.14
N VAL A 76 -0.93 3.77 -6.97
CA VAL A 76 -1.66 3.03 -8.01
C VAL A 76 -2.03 3.92 -9.21
N ILE A 77 -2.50 5.16 -8.97
CA ILE A 77 -2.77 6.12 -10.05
C ILE A 77 -1.48 6.49 -10.81
N GLU A 78 -0.36 6.63 -10.11
CA GLU A 78 0.96 6.88 -10.70
C GLU A 78 1.46 5.68 -11.53
N LEU A 79 1.29 4.45 -11.04
CA LEU A 79 1.60 3.21 -11.78
C LEU A 79 0.75 3.08 -13.05
N ILE A 80 -0.58 3.23 -12.94
CA ILE A 80 -1.50 3.20 -14.09
C ILE A 80 -1.13 4.29 -15.10
N ARG A 81 -0.76 5.49 -14.65
CA ARG A 81 -0.29 6.57 -15.55
C ARG A 81 1.00 6.20 -16.26
N LYS A 82 1.97 5.58 -15.57
CA LYS A 82 3.21 5.12 -16.21
C LYS A 82 2.95 4.02 -17.23
N GLU A 83 2.14 3.00 -16.92
CA GLU A 83 1.75 1.96 -17.89
C GLU A 83 1.00 2.56 -19.09
N ASN A 84 0.05 3.48 -18.86
CA ASN A 84 -0.68 4.14 -19.94
C ASN A 84 0.18 5.08 -20.79
N LEU A 85 1.27 5.65 -20.24
CA LEU A 85 2.25 6.43 -21.01
C LEU A 85 3.03 5.53 -21.99
N PHE A 86 3.19 4.23 -21.71
CA PHE A 86 3.71 3.25 -22.67
C PHE A 86 2.65 2.71 -23.64
N ALA A 87 1.35 2.98 -23.41
CA ALA A 87 0.23 2.46 -24.21
C ALA A 87 -0.43 3.50 -25.15
N ASN A 88 0.09 4.73 -25.21
CA ASN A 88 -0.33 5.85 -26.07
C ASN A 88 -1.82 6.28 -26.01
N PHE A 89 -2.04 7.38 -25.27
CA PHE A 89 -2.91 8.53 -25.55
C PHE A 89 -4.40 8.41 -25.95
N GLU A 90 -4.96 7.29 -26.40
CA GLU A 90 -6.33 7.27 -26.93
C GLU A 90 -7.31 6.33 -26.19
N GLY A 91 -8.45 6.89 -25.74
CA GLY A 91 -9.65 6.17 -25.30
C GLY A 91 -9.75 5.71 -23.83
N SER A 92 -8.66 5.41 -23.12
CA SER A 92 -8.73 4.53 -21.94
C SER A 92 -9.06 5.17 -20.56
N LEU A 93 -9.31 6.47 -20.46
CA LEU A 93 -9.43 7.18 -19.16
C LEU A 93 -10.75 6.95 -18.37
N ARG A 94 -11.59 5.96 -18.74
CA ARG A 94 -12.91 5.71 -18.12
C ARG A 94 -13.12 4.30 -17.56
N ARG A 95 -12.08 3.68 -16.98
CA ARG A 95 -12.26 2.55 -16.04
C ARG A 95 -11.47 2.82 -14.76
N MET A 96 -12.15 3.35 -13.74
CA MET A 96 -11.59 3.35 -12.38
C MET A 96 -11.24 1.90 -12.01
N PRO A 97 -10.05 1.63 -11.47
CA PRO A 97 -9.73 0.30 -10.99
C PRO A 97 -10.69 -0.05 -9.83
N GLU A 98 -11.24 -1.26 -9.85
CA GLU A 98 -12.08 -1.76 -8.75
C GLU A 98 -11.20 -1.90 -7.50
N VAL A 99 -11.42 -1.05 -6.49
CA VAL A 99 -10.69 -1.11 -5.20
C VAL A 99 -11.49 -1.91 -4.19
N ARG A 100 -10.87 -2.92 -3.59
CA ARG A 100 -11.40 -3.69 -2.47
C ARG A 100 -10.52 -3.49 -1.23
N ILE A 101 -11.15 -3.33 -0.07
CA ILE A 101 -10.50 -3.19 1.24
C ILE A 101 -10.98 -4.33 2.14
N GLU A 102 -10.05 -5.08 2.74
CA GLU A 102 -10.32 -6.23 3.63
C GLU A 102 -9.65 -6.03 5.03
N VAL A 103 -10.05 -6.80 6.07
CA VAL A 103 -9.58 -6.87 7.51
C VAL A 103 -8.38 -7.81 7.89
N THR A 104 -7.17 -7.40 8.35
CA THR A 104 -6.08 -8.33 8.75
C THR A 104 -6.06 -8.77 10.20
N ASN A 105 -5.46 -9.94 10.43
CA ASN A 105 -4.62 -10.19 11.60
C ASN A 105 -3.17 -9.68 11.35
N GLN A 106 -2.58 -9.00 12.33
CA GLN A 106 -1.30 -8.28 12.23
C GLN A 106 -0.08 -9.13 11.82
N GLY A 107 -0.09 -10.44 12.07
CA GLY A 107 1.09 -11.31 11.92
C GLY A 107 1.72 -11.32 10.52
N LYS A 108 0.92 -11.23 9.45
CA LYS A 108 1.42 -11.23 8.06
C LYS A 108 1.95 -9.87 7.58
N ASN A 109 1.72 -8.81 8.34
CA ASN A 109 1.97 -7.44 7.89
C ASN A 109 3.33 -6.89 8.36
N GLY A 110 4.27 -7.78 8.72
CA GLY A 110 5.53 -7.43 9.38
C GLY A 110 6.37 -6.39 8.62
N MET A 111 6.42 -6.46 7.28
CA MET A 111 7.15 -5.49 6.47
C MET A 111 6.47 -4.12 6.43
N ALA A 112 5.15 -4.01 6.29
CA ALA A 112 4.47 -2.72 6.39
C ALA A 112 4.58 -2.15 7.82
N LYS A 113 4.54 -3.01 8.86
CA LYS A 113 4.77 -2.62 10.26
C LYS A 113 6.19 -2.11 10.51
N ALA A 114 7.20 -2.72 9.87
CA ALA A 114 8.56 -2.19 9.87
C ALA A 114 8.65 -0.84 9.15
N LEU A 115 8.04 -0.71 7.98
CA LEU A 115 7.99 0.55 7.22
C LEU A 115 7.25 1.68 7.98
N ALA A 116 6.17 1.36 8.70
CA ALA A 116 5.47 2.31 9.54
C ALA A 116 6.31 2.73 10.77
N LYS A 117 7.04 1.79 11.40
CA LYS A 117 8.02 2.11 12.45
C LYS A 117 9.13 3.02 11.95
N VAL A 118 9.69 2.75 10.76
CA VAL A 118 10.65 3.65 10.08
C VAL A 118 10.02 5.01 9.76
N GLY A 119 8.69 5.06 9.56
CA GLY A 119 7.95 6.30 9.35
C GLY A 119 7.93 7.23 10.57
N LEU A 120 8.07 6.70 11.80
CA LEU A 120 8.08 7.49 13.04
C LEU A 120 9.26 8.47 13.09
N SER A 121 10.40 8.13 12.49
CA SER A 121 11.61 8.97 12.45
C SER A 121 11.75 9.79 11.16
N ARG A 122 10.72 9.80 10.30
CA ARG A 122 10.73 10.56 9.04
C ARG A 122 9.97 11.88 9.16
N ASN A 123 10.60 12.96 8.71
CA ASN A 123 9.93 14.26 8.54
C ASN A 123 9.13 14.35 7.23
N THR A 124 9.35 13.43 6.30
CA THR A 124 8.73 13.42 4.96
C THR A 124 8.30 12.01 4.55
N LEU A 125 7.27 11.95 3.70
CA LEU A 125 6.84 10.71 3.07
C LEU A 125 7.92 10.21 2.09
N PHE A 126 8.28 8.94 2.21
CA PHE A 126 9.18 8.24 1.31
C PHE A 126 8.42 7.19 0.50
N ARG A 127 8.79 7.05 -0.78
CA ARG A 127 8.30 6.04 -1.72
C ARG A 127 9.48 5.45 -2.48
N ALA A 128 9.39 4.17 -2.81
CA ALA A 128 10.30 3.49 -3.75
C ALA A 128 9.50 2.59 -4.70
N TYR A 129 10.01 2.44 -5.92
CA TYR A 129 9.47 1.63 -7.00
C TYR A 129 10.65 0.90 -7.66
N TRP A 130 10.42 -0.34 -8.10
CA TRP A 130 11.35 -1.15 -8.90
C TRP A 130 10.67 -1.61 -10.19
#